data_AF-A0A9P8XSZ7-F1
#
_entry.id   AF-A0A9P8XSZ7-F1
#
_cell.length_a   1.000
_cell.length_b   1.000
_cell.length_c   1.000
_cell.angle_alpha   90.00
_cell.angle_beta   90.00
_cell.angle_gamma   90.00
#
_symmetry.space_group_name_H-M   'P 1'
#
loop_
_entity.id
_entity.type
_entity.pdbx_description
1 polymer ?
#
loop_
_entity_poly.entity_id
_entity_poly.type
_entity_poly.pdbx_seq_one_letter_code
_entity_poly.pdbx_strand_id
1 'polypeptide(L)'
;GKHVPVFLGAFHLERPYYYNHRVRLVYMMLLSWAGEPIDSEHHDSPELMHTRRSAVESVGRLGVEHDDVRDANMFCCSETNSIMLIDFERSTFQVRTPAL
;
A
#
# COMPACT_ATOMS: atom_id res chain seq x y z
N GLY A 1 3.47 3.94 -8.65
CA GLY A 1 2.78 5.25 -8.58
C GLY A 1 3.65 6.14 -7.74
N LYS A 2 3.06 7.13 -7.05
CA LYS A 2 3.82 7.98 -6.12
C LYS A 2 3.80 7.45 -4.67
N HIS A 3 2.63 7.04 -4.20
CA HIS A 3 2.40 6.51 -2.84
C HIS A 3 1.73 5.13 -2.84
N VAL A 4 1.52 4.56 -4.02
CA VAL A 4 0.95 3.23 -4.24
C VAL A 4 1.73 2.59 -5.40
N PRO A 5 2.11 1.31 -5.33
CA PRO A 5 2.74 0.60 -6.43
C PRO A 5 1.94 0.69 -7.73
N VAL A 6 2.63 0.73 -8.88
CA VAL A 6 1.96 0.69 -10.18
C VAL A 6 1.34 -0.70 -10.37
N PHE A 7 0.07 -0.77 -10.75
CA PHE A 7 -0.54 -2.02 -11.18
C PHE A 7 -0.03 -2.42 -12.56
N LEU A 8 0.66 -3.56 -12.64
CA LEU A 8 1.25 -4.07 -13.88
C LEU A 8 0.36 -5.11 -14.57
N GLY A 9 -0.64 -5.61 -13.85
CA GLY A 9 -1.59 -6.60 -14.36
C GLY A 9 -1.97 -7.61 -13.29
N ALA A 10 -2.92 -8.46 -13.63
CA ALA A 10 -3.35 -9.56 -12.78
C ALA A 10 -3.80 -10.73 -13.65
N PHE A 11 -3.72 -11.93 -13.12
CA PHE A 11 -3.96 -13.15 -13.89
C PHE A 11 -4.45 -14.30 -13.02
N HIS A 12 -5.20 -15.20 -13.65
CA HIS A 12 -5.55 -16.48 -13.07
C HIS A 12 -4.39 -17.45 -13.20
N LEU A 13 -4.14 -18.21 -12.14
CA LEU A 13 -3.16 -19.28 -12.18
C LEU A 13 -3.75 -20.52 -12.84
N GLU A 14 -3.07 -21.04 -13.87
CA GLU A 14 -3.44 -22.31 -14.49
C GLU A 14 -3.35 -23.48 -13.50
N ARG A 15 -2.38 -23.41 -12.58
CA ARG A 15 -2.20 -24.37 -11.49
C ARG A 15 -2.24 -23.62 -10.15
N PRO A 16 -3.13 -24.00 -9.22
CA PRO A 16 -3.21 -23.34 -7.93
C PRO A 16 -1.88 -23.41 -7.17
N TYR A 17 -1.52 -22.31 -6.52
CA TYR A 17 -0.36 -22.23 -5.63
C TYR A 17 -0.81 -22.39 -4.17
N TYR A 18 -0.18 -23.28 -3.41
CA TYR A 18 -0.55 -23.54 -2.01
C TYR A 18 0.40 -22.81 -1.07
N TYR A 19 -0.04 -21.65 -0.59
CA TYR A 19 0.71 -20.87 0.40
C TYR A 19 0.52 -21.47 1.81
N ASN A 20 1.64 -21.71 2.50
CA ASN A 20 1.70 -22.34 3.84
C ASN A 20 0.83 -23.61 3.99
N HIS A 21 0.71 -24.40 2.91
CA HIS A 21 -0.08 -25.64 2.83
C HIS A 21 -1.58 -25.52 3.12
N ARG A 22 -2.11 -24.31 3.37
CA ARG A 22 -3.49 -24.09 3.82
C ARG A 22 -4.28 -23.17 2.90
N VAL A 23 -3.60 -22.24 2.22
CA VAL A 23 -4.27 -21.23 1.39
C VAL A 23 -4.02 -21.54 -0.08
N ARG A 24 -5.10 -21.86 -0.79
CA ARG A 24 -5.06 -22.11 -2.23
C ARG A 24 -5.21 -20.78 -2.99
N LEU A 25 -4.11 -20.26 -3.51
CA LEU A 25 -4.09 -19.08 -4.38
C LEU A 25 -4.43 -19.50 -5.82
N VAL A 26 -5.40 -18.82 -6.41
CA VAL A 26 -5.87 -19.06 -7.80
C VAL A 26 -5.82 -17.81 -8.67
N TYR A 27 -5.55 -16.65 -8.06
CA TYR A 27 -5.46 -15.35 -8.70
C TYR A 27 -4.30 -14.58 -8.08
N MET A 28 -3.54 -13.88 -8.91
CA MET A 28 -2.39 -13.08 -8.50
C MET A 28 -2.42 -11.71 -9.18
N MET A 29 -1.91 -10.70 -8.47
CA MET A 29 -1.68 -9.36 -9.00
C MET A 29 -0.19 -9.06 -9.03
N LEU A 30 0.25 -8.37 -10.08
CA LEU A 30 1.61 -7.86 -10.22
C LEU A 30 1.60 -6.36 -9.98
N LEU A 31 2.45 -5.93 -9.06
CA LEU A 31 2.66 -4.54 -8.70
C LEU A 31 4.14 -4.19 -8.93
N SER A 32 4.43 -2.91 -9.18
CA SER A 32 5.81 -2.43 -9.16
C SER A 32 6.43 -2.62 -7.78
N TRP A 33 7.76 -2.57 -7.70
CA TRP A 33 8.48 -2.56 -6.42
C TRP A 33 7.95 -1.44 -5.51
N ALA A 34 7.72 -1.77 -4.23
CA ALA A 34 7.22 -0.84 -3.23
C ALA A 34 8.34 -0.14 -2.45
N GLY A 35 9.59 -0.59 -2.59
CA GLY A 35 10.70 -0.14 -1.76
C GLY A 35 11.00 -1.13 -0.64
N GLU A 36 11.81 -0.69 0.31
CA GLU A 36 12.24 -1.49 1.46
C GLU A 36 11.28 -1.31 2.64
N PRO A 37 11.13 -2.31 3.52
CA PRO A 37 10.38 -2.15 4.76
C PRO A 37 10.89 -0.97 5.59
N ILE A 38 10.02 -0.36 6.39
CA ILE A 38 10.44 0.66 7.34
C ILE A 38 11.44 0.05 8.33
N ASP A 39 12.58 0.73 8.49
CA ASP A 39 13.60 0.36 9.48
C ASP A 39 13.08 0.58 10.90
N SER A 40 13.09 -0.48 11.69
CA SER A 40 12.66 -0.47 13.09
C SER A 40 13.50 0.46 13.98
N GLU A 41 14.77 0.71 13.65
CA GLU A 41 15.61 1.60 14.45
C GLU A 41 15.22 3.07 14.31
N HIS A 42 14.65 3.46 13.16
CA HIS A 42 14.34 4.85 12.82
C HIS A 42 12.85 5.11 12.61
N HIS A 43 11.99 4.17 13.00
CA HIS A 43 10.54 4.19 12.75
C HIS A 43 9.83 5.46 13.27
N ASP A 44 10.38 6.05 14.34
CA ASP A 44 9.85 7.24 15.04
C ASP A 44 10.58 8.55 14.68
N SER A 45 11.48 8.55 13.70
CA SER A 45 12.13 9.79 13.29
C SER A 45 11.10 10.84 12.81
N PRO A 46 11.21 12.12 13.20
CA PRO A 46 10.28 13.17 12.80
C PRO A 46 10.10 13.28 11.28
N GLU A 47 11.18 13.08 10.52
CA GLU A 47 11.21 13.11 9.06
C GLU A 47 10.37 11.98 8.46
N LEU A 48 10.53 10.76 8.99
CA LEU A 48 9.76 9.60 8.55
C LEU A 48 8.28 9.78 8.91
N MET A 49 7.97 10.24 10.12
CA MET A 49 6.58 10.50 10.55
C MET A 49 5.89 11.53 9.66
N HIS A 50 6.61 12.58 9.25
CA HIS A 50 6.10 13.56 8.29
C HIS A 50 5.83 12.92 6.92
N THR A 51 6.76 12.10 6.43
CA THR A 51 6.64 11.43 5.13
C THR A 51 5.49 10.43 5.10
N ARG A 52 5.32 9.65 6.18
CA ARG A 52 4.18 8.72 6.39
C ARG A 52 2.86 9.45 6.32
N ARG A 53 2.71 10.54 7.08
CA ARG A 53 1.50 11.37 7.08
C ARG A 53 1.21 11.91 5.68
N SER A 54 2.22 12.45 5.02
CA SER A 54 2.09 13.01 3.66
C SER A 54 1.63 11.97 2.64
N ALA A 55 2.12 10.72 2.74
CA ALA A 55 1.69 9.63 1.86
C ALA A 55 0.22 9.25 2.10
N VAL A 56 -0.19 9.07 3.36
CA VAL A 56 -1.58 8.74 3.73
C VAL A 56 -2.53 9.85 3.32
N GLU A 57 -2.21 11.12 3.62
CA GLU A 57 -3.01 12.28 3.20
C GLU A 57 -3.10 12.40 1.68
N SER A 58 -2.03 12.06 0.95
CA SER A 58 -2.06 12.09 -0.52
C SER A 58 -3.04 11.09 -1.10
N VAL A 59 -3.12 9.89 -0.53
CA VAL A 59 -4.12 8.89 -0.90
C VAL A 59 -5.52 9.32 -0.44
N GLY A 60 -5.64 9.86 0.78
CA GLY A 60 -6.88 10.45 1.31
C GLY A 60 -7.48 11.55 0.44
N ARG A 61 -6.65 12.44 -0.11
CA ARG A 61 -7.10 13.50 -1.05
C ARG A 61 -7.69 12.95 -2.35
N LEU A 62 -7.34 11.72 -2.73
CA LEU A 62 -7.94 11.00 -3.86
C LEU A 62 -9.27 10.32 -3.49
N GLY A 63 -9.73 10.46 -2.24
CA GLY A 63 -10.97 9.90 -1.73
C GLY A 63 -10.85 8.45 -1.25
N VAL A 64 -9.64 7.96 -1.02
CA VAL A 64 -9.38 6.60 -0.50
C VAL A 64 -8.83 6.71 0.91
N GLU A 65 -9.51 6.08 1.87
CA GLU A 65 -9.02 5.90 3.22
C GLU A 65 -8.45 4.48 3.34
N HIS A 66 -7.22 4.34 3.84
CA HIS A 66 -6.52 3.05 3.80
C HIS A 66 -7.05 2.06 4.84
N ASP A 67 -7.45 2.55 6.02
CA ASP A 67 -8.00 1.79 7.15
C ASP A 67 -7.10 0.69 7.76
N ASP A 68 -5.83 0.59 7.35
CA ASP A 68 -4.81 -0.31 7.94
C ASP A 68 -3.39 0.27 7.82
N VAL A 69 -3.20 1.47 8.38
CA VAL A 69 -1.90 2.17 8.34
C VAL A 69 -1.00 1.63 9.45
N ARG A 70 -0.14 0.69 9.10
CA ARG A 70 0.88 0.08 9.97
C ARG A 70 2.18 -0.17 9.23
N ASP A 71 3.29 -0.33 9.95
CA ASP A 71 4.63 -0.54 9.38
C ASP A 71 4.67 -1.69 8.37
N ALA A 72 3.92 -2.76 8.62
CA ALA A 72 3.82 -3.91 7.70
C ALA A 72 3.25 -3.56 6.31
N ASN A 73 2.52 -2.45 6.20
CA ASN A 73 1.86 -1.99 4.98
C ASN A 73 2.51 -0.73 4.38
N MET A 74 3.68 -0.32 4.90
CA MET A 74 4.40 0.88 4.50
C MET A 74 5.84 0.58 4.12
N PHE A 75 6.28 1.08 2.96
CA PHE A 75 7.61 0.81 2.41
C PHE A 75 8.30 2.11 1.98
N CYS A 76 9.59 2.23 2.29
CA CYS A 76 10.46 3.33 1.88
C CYS A 76 10.92 3.10 0.44
N CYS A 77 10.41 3.90 -0.50
CA CYS A 77 10.80 3.86 -1.90
C CYS A 77 11.84 4.95 -2.17
N SER A 78 13.10 4.54 -2.39
CA SER A 78 14.21 5.44 -2.67
C SER A 78 14.03 6.19 -4.00
N GLU A 79 13.37 5.56 -4.98
CA GLU A 79 13.11 6.15 -6.31
C GLU A 79 12.14 7.33 -6.25
N THR A 80 11.21 7.33 -5.30
CA THR A 80 10.24 8.43 -5.11
C THR A 80 10.57 9.32 -3.92
N ASN A 81 11.60 8.96 -3.14
CA ASN A 81 11.94 9.55 -1.85
C ASN A 81 10.71 9.70 -0.94
N SER A 82 9.88 8.65 -0.87
CA SER A 82 8.61 8.68 -0.17
C SER A 82 8.17 7.31 0.32
N ILE A 83 7.01 7.27 0.98
CA ILE A 83 6.38 6.03 1.43
C ILE A 83 5.40 5.53 0.37
N MET A 84 5.52 4.23 0.06
CA MET A 84 4.53 3.45 -0.66
C MET A 84 3.64 2.73 0.36
N LEU A 85 2.33 2.78 0.11
CA LEU A 85 1.32 2.03 0.82
C LEU A 85 0.95 0.78 0.03
N ILE A 86 0.78 -0.33 0.73
CA ILE A 86 0.29 -1.60 0.18
C ILE A 86 -0.84 -2.15 1.05
N ASP A 87 -1.49 -3.20 0.58
CA ASP A 87 -2.56 -3.90 1.33
C ASP A 87 -3.79 -3.02 1.61
N PHE A 88 -4.52 -2.72 0.54
CA PHE A 88 -5.75 -1.92 0.56
C PHE A 88 -7.01 -2.75 0.88
N GLU A 89 -6.88 -3.94 1.47
CA GLU A 89 -8.02 -4.85 1.67
C GLU A 89 -9.11 -4.27 2.59
N ARG A 90 -8.73 -3.36 3.49
CA ARG A 90 -9.61 -2.70 4.46
C ARG A 90 -10.09 -1.33 4.01
N SER A 91 -9.56 -0.84 2.88
CA SER A 91 -9.73 0.55 2.48
C SER A 91 -11.17 0.88 2.12
N THR A 92 -11.56 2.09 2.44
CA THR A 92 -12.89 2.64 2.13
C THR A 92 -12.78 3.84 1.19
N PHE A 93 -13.87 4.12 0.47
CA PHE A 93 -13.99 5.33 -0.31
C PHE A 93 -14.74 6.39 0.49
N GLN A 94 -14.20 7.60 0.54
CA GLN A 94 -14.93 8.73 1.11
C GLN A 94 -16.14 9.04 0.23
N VAL A 95 -17.33 8.84 0.79
CA VAL A 95 -18.58 9.28 0.16
C VAL A 95 -18.56 10.79 0.11
N ARG A 96 -18.31 11.36 -1.07
CA ARG A 96 -18.50 12.79 -1.29
C ARG A 96 -19.99 13.05 -1.39
N THR A 97 -20.61 13.45 -0.28
CA THR A 97 -21.93 14.07 -0.33
C THR A 97 -21.79 15.33 -1.20
N PRO A 98 -22.54 15.45 -2.31
CA PRO A 98 -22.57 16.72 -3.05
C PRO A 98 -22.98 17.82 -2.07
N ALA A 99 -22.24 18.93 -2.06
CA ALA A 99 -22.68 20.09 -1.30
C ALA A 99 -24.10 20.47 -1.79
N LEU A 100 -25.05 20.52 -0.86
CA LEU A 100 -26.41 21.03 -1.09
C LEU A 100 -26.36 22.54 -1.39
#